data_AF-A0A920H775-F1
#
_entry.id   AF-A0A920H775-F1
#
_cell.length_a   1.000
_cell.length_b   1.000
_cell.length_c   1.000
_cell.angle_alpha   90.00
_cell.angle_beta   90.00
_cell.angle_gamma   90.00
#
_symmetry.space_group_name_H-M   'P 1'
#
loop_
_entity.id
_entity.type
_entity.pdbx_description
1 polymer ?
#
loop_
_entity_poly.entity_id
_entity_poly.type
_entity_poly.pdbx_seq_one_letter_code
_entity_poly.pdbx_strand_id
1 'polypeptide(L)' 'MGKVKIGVVGCGYLGKFHAEKYFSNPKVELTALVDTDSKKI' A
#
# COMPACT_ATOMS: atom_id res chain seq x y z
N MET A 1 8.00 -14.89 -14.10
CA MET A 1 7.78 -13.45 -13.85
C MET A 1 7.37 -13.28 -12.38
N GLY A 2 8.04 -12.41 -11.60
CA GLY A 2 7.73 -12.22 -10.17
C GLY A 2 6.57 -11.25 -9.92
N LYS A 3 6.10 -11.15 -8.67
CA LYS A 3 5.08 -10.17 -8.25
C LYS A 3 5.62 -8.74 -8.42
N VAL A 4 4.75 -7.80 -8.77
CA VAL A 4 5.10 -6.37 -8.81
C VAL A 4 5.17 -5.84 -7.39
N LYS A 5 6.32 -5.28 -6.99
CA LYS A 5 6.48 -4.63 -5.69
C LYS A 5 5.86 -3.23 -5.72
N ILE A 6 5.01 -2.92 -4.75
CA ILE A 6 4.29 -1.64 -4.67
C ILE A 6 4.43 -1.08 -3.25
N GLY A 7 4.58 0.23 -3.17
CA GLY A 7 4.39 0.99 -1.93
C GLY A 7 3.29 2.02 -2.08
N VAL A 8 2.64 2.38 -0.97
CA VAL A 8 1.66 3.48 -0.92
C VAL A 8 2.28 4.65 -0.15
N VAL A 9 2.29 5.83 -0.76
CA VAL A 9 2.73 7.09 -0.15
C VAL A 9 1.50 7.97 0.08
N GLY A 10 1.25 8.30 1.34
CA GLY A 10 0.02 8.91 1.84
C GLY A 10 -1.01 7.85 2.20
N CYS A 11 -1.31 7.71 3.49
CA CYS A 11 -2.20 6.70 4.08
C CYS A 11 -3.48 7.34 4.67
N GLY A 12 -3.95 8.41 4.04
CA GLY A 12 -5.30 8.94 4.23
C GLY A 12 -6.38 7.99 3.67
N TYR A 13 -7.61 8.49 3.52
CA TYR A 13 -8.76 7.68 3.10
C TYR A 13 -8.52 6.86 1.81
N LEU A 14 -8.05 7.51 0.74
CA LEU A 14 -7.76 6.82 -0.52
C LEU A 14 -6.51 5.94 -0.44
N GLY A 15 -5.50 6.37 0.32
CA GLY A 15 -4.29 5.58 0.54
C GLY A 15 -4.56 4.23 1.16
N LYS A 16 -5.42 4.19 2.18
CA LYS A 16 -5.89 2.94 2.81
C LYS A 16 -6.63 2.04 1.82
N PHE A 17 -7.51 2.62 1.00
CA PHE A 17 -8.19 1.88 -0.07
C PHE A 17 -7.22 1.26 -1.09
N HIS A 18 -6.15 1.98 -1.44
CA HIS A 18 -5.11 1.44 -2.31
C HIS A 18 -4.33 0.31 -1.62
N ALA A 19 -3.94 0.49 -0.35
CA ALA A 19 -3.25 -0.53 0.43
C ALA A 19 -4.06 -1.84 0.52
N GLU A 20 -5.35 -1.76 0.84
CA GLU A 20 -6.25 -2.92 0.91
C GLU A 20 -6.36 -3.67 -0.43
N LYS A 21 -6.54 -2.92 -1.53
CA LYS A 21 -6.64 -3.50 -2.88
C LYS A 21 -5.33 -4.15 -3.32
N TYR A 22 -4.19 -3.52 -3.04
CA TYR A 22 -2.89 -4.10 -3.38
C TYR A 22 -2.57 -5.30 -2.50
N PHE A 23 -2.90 -5.27 -1.22
CA PHE A 23 -2.75 -6.41 -0.32
C PHE A 23 -3.57 -7.63 -0.80
N SER A 24 -4.78 -7.39 -1.30
CA SER A 24 -5.66 -8.43 -1.81
C SER A 24 -5.34 -8.92 -3.23
N ASN A 25 -4.45 -8.24 -3.95
CA ASN A 25 -4.16 -8.56 -5.35
C ASN A 25 -3.02 -9.59 -5.45
N PRO A 26 -3.28 -10.80 -5.97
CA PRO A 26 -2.28 -11.87 -6.01
C PRO A 26 -1.10 -11.59 -6.96
N LYS A 27 -1.22 -10.60 -7.85
CA LYS A 27 -0.18 -10.22 -8.82
C LYS A 27 0.84 -9.22 -8.25
N VAL A 28 0.60 -8.69 -7.05
CA VAL A 28 1.46 -7.66 -6.45
C VAL A 28 1.91 -8.07 -5.05
N GLU A 29 2.96 -7.42 -4.59
CA GLU A 29 3.48 -7.51 -3.23
C GLU A 29 3.53 -6.09 -2.65
N LEU A 30 2.70 -5.82 -1.65
CA LEU A 30 2.69 -4.53 -0.96
C LEU A 30 3.85 -4.52 0.05
N THR A 31 4.90 -3.76 -0.25
CA THR A 31 6.17 -3.80 0.52
C THR A 31 6.36 -2.60 1.44
N ALA A 32 5.60 -1.51 1.25
CA ALA A 32 5.76 -0.30 2.05
C ALA A 32 4.46 0.52 2.13
N LEU A 33 4.24 1.12 3.30
CA LEU A 33 3.27 2.19 3.53
C LEU A 33 4.03 3.36 4.17
N VAL A 34 3.81 4.57 3.67
CA VAL A 34 4.50 5.78 4.14
C VAL A 34 3.51 6.91 4.32
N ASP A 35 3.54 7.54 5.50
CA ASP A 35 2.83 8.78 5.78
C ASP A 35 3.70 9.64 6.69
N THR A 36 3.57 10.97 6.59
CA THR A 36 4.25 11.91 7.49
C THR A 36 3.66 11.90 8.90
N ASP A 37 2.39 11.51 9.02
CA ASP A 37 1.71 11.31 10.29
C ASP A 37 1.79 9.83 10.67
N SER A 38 2.61 9.51 11.68
CA SER A 38 2.82 8.15 12.16
C SER A 38 1.55 7.48 12.69
N LYS A 39 0.48 8.25 12.99
CA LYS A 39 -0.81 7.69 13.43
C LYS A 39 -1.64 7.10 12.28
N LYS A 40 -1.25 7.31 11.03
CA LYS A 40 -2.00 6.86 9.84
C LYS A 40 -1.56 5.51 9.28
N ILE A 41 -0.40 5.02 9.73
CA ILE A 41 0.16 3.71 9.38
C ILE A 41 -0.32 2.67 10.39
#